data_AF-A0A5N8WLY2-F1
#
_entry.id   AF-A0A5N8WLY2-F1
#
_cell.length_a   1.000
_cell.length_b   1.000
_cell.length_c   1.000
_cell.angle_alpha   90.00
_cell.angle_beta   90.00
_cell.angle_gamma   90.00
#
_symmetry.space_group_name_H-M   'P 1'
#
loop_
_entity.id
_entity.type
_entity.pdbx_description
1 polymer ?
#
loop_
_entity_poly.entity_id
_entity_poly.type
_entity_poly.pdbx_seq_one_letter_code
_entity_poly.pdbx_strand_id
1 'polypeptide(L)'
;MPRNPNLPLSVGELAALRLAASGYTSKQIAHRLDTTEQGIHLRLTAAANKLGARSRTHAVVIALRRRIIRFDELEPPDQQRTAV
;
A
#
# COMPACT_ATOMS: atom_id res chain seq x y z
N MET A 1 -14.74 -10.15 -11.96
CA MET A 1 -14.40 -8.76 -12.35
C MET A 1 -15.22 -7.82 -11.47
N PRO A 2 -14.61 -6.79 -10.87
CA PRO A 2 -14.68 -5.47 -11.51
C PRO A 2 -13.32 -4.78 -11.64
N ARG A 3 -13.02 -4.35 -12.87
CA ARG A 3 -12.09 -3.26 -13.20
C ARG A 3 -12.88 -1.97 -13.02
N ASN A 4 -12.83 -1.33 -11.86
CA ASN A 4 -13.47 -0.04 -11.68
C ASN A 4 -12.40 1.04 -11.40
N PRO A 5 -11.79 1.63 -12.45
CA PRO A 5 -10.67 2.55 -12.34
C PRO A 5 -11.01 3.92 -11.74
N ASN A 6 -12.29 4.15 -11.42
CA ASN A 6 -12.83 5.41 -10.91
C ASN A 6 -13.23 5.38 -9.43
N LEU A 7 -13.12 4.25 -8.71
CA LEU A 7 -13.43 4.27 -7.29
C LEU A 7 -12.28 4.89 -6.48
N PRO A 8 -12.58 5.86 -5.60
CA PRO A 8 -11.59 6.35 -4.64
C PRO A 8 -11.09 5.19 -3.77
N LEU A 9 -9.79 5.18 -3.51
CA LEU A 9 -9.19 4.24 -2.55
C LEU A 9 -9.77 4.53 -1.17
N SER A 10 -10.14 3.47 -0.44
CA SER A 10 -10.49 3.62 0.97
C SER A 10 -9.26 4.06 1.77
N VAL A 11 -9.48 4.74 2.89
CA VAL A 11 -8.41 5.19 3.79
C VAL A 11 -7.47 4.04 4.17
N GLY A 12 -8.00 2.85 4.45
CA GLY A 12 -7.20 1.66 4.77
C GLY A 12 -6.42 1.08 3.58
N GLU A 13 -6.96 1.18 2.37
CA GLU A 13 -6.28 0.75 1.15
C GLU A 13 -5.14 1.71 0.80
N LEU A 14 -5.39 3.01 0.91
CA LEU A 14 -4.39 4.05 0.71
C LEU A 14 -3.27 3.96 1.75
N ALA A 15 -3.60 3.77 3.03
CA ALA A 15 -2.62 3.58 4.10
C ALA A 15 -1.73 2.35 3.85
N ALA A 16 -2.34 1.21 3.49
CA ALA A 16 -1.59 0.01 3.14
C ALA A 16 -0.70 0.23 1.92
N LEU A 17 -1.19 0.92 0.89
CA LEU A 17 -0.42 1.21 -0.33
C LEU A 17 0.74 2.19 -0.07
N ARG A 18 0.57 3.17 0.82
CA ARG A 18 1.63 4.10 1.26
C ARG A 18 2.74 3.38 1.98
N LEU A 19 2.42 2.57 2.98
CA LEU A 19 3.42 1.77 3.69
C LEU A 19 4.07 0.76 2.73
N ALA A 20 3.30 0.21 1.79
CA ALA A 20 3.85 -0.67 0.78
C ALA A 20 4.84 0.04 -0.15
N ALA A 21 4.59 1.31 -0.48
CA ALA A 21 5.47 2.17 -1.29
C ALA A 21 6.72 2.61 -0.53
N SER A 22 6.61 2.82 0.79
CA SER A 22 7.76 3.06 1.67
C SER A 22 8.70 1.85 1.77
N GLY A 23 8.21 0.63 1.50
CA GLY A 23 9.02 -0.59 1.55
C GLY A 23 8.69 -1.54 2.72
N TYR A 24 7.63 -1.27 3.47
CA TYR A 24 7.20 -2.17 4.55
C TYR A 24 6.67 -3.51 4.01
N THR A 25 6.95 -4.60 4.72
CA THR A 25 6.38 -5.93 4.44
C THR A 25 4.92 -6.01 4.88
N SER A 26 4.14 -6.94 4.32
CA SER A 26 2.73 -7.13 4.71
C SER A 26 2.57 -7.33 6.22
N LYS A 27 3.53 -8.01 6.86
CA LYS A 27 3.63 -8.19 8.32
C LYS A 27 3.84 -6.89 9.08
N GLN A 28 4.78 -6.05 8.65
CA GLN A 28 5.01 -4.75 9.28
C GLN A 28 3.83 -3.80 9.10
N ILE A 29 3.21 -3.81 7.91
CA ILE A 29 2.00 -3.03 7.62
C ILE A 29 0.85 -3.51 8.53
N ALA A 30 0.70 -4.83 8.67
CA ALA A 30 -0.32 -5.44 9.49
C ALA A 30 -0.20 -4.99 10.96
N HIS A 31 1.02 -5.02 11.49
CA HIS A 31 1.32 -4.54 12.84
C HIS A 31 1.03 -3.04 13.02
N ARG A 32 1.39 -2.20 12.03
CA ARG A 32 1.17 -0.74 12.09
C ARG A 32 -0.29 -0.32 11.97
N LEU A 33 -1.10 -1.09 11.24
CA LEU A 33 -2.51 -0.82 10.99
C LEU A 33 -3.45 -1.65 11.89
N ASP A 34 -2.89 -2.29 12.93
CA ASP A 34 -3.60 -3.15 13.88
C ASP A 34 -4.56 -4.14 13.19
N THR A 35 -4.04 -4.87 12.20
CA THR A 35 -4.81 -5.80 11.38
C THR A 35 -3.99 -7.04 11.06
N THR A 36 -4.61 -8.05 10.42
CA THR A 36 -3.91 -9.25 9.97
C THR A 36 -3.19 -9.05 8.63
N GLU A 37 -2.13 -9.84 8.40
CA GLU A 37 -1.42 -9.89 7.11
C GLU A 37 -2.36 -10.21 5.94
N GLN A 38 -3.30 -11.14 6.16
CA GLN A 38 -4.32 -11.50 5.19
C GLN A 38 -5.24 -10.31 4.86
N GLY A 39 -5.60 -9.50 5.87
CA GLY A 39 -6.35 -8.26 5.67
C GLY A 39 -5.58 -7.25 4.82
N ILE A 40 -4.27 -7.14 5.03
CA ILE A 40 -3.39 -6.29 4.21
C ILE A 40 -3.30 -6.80 2.77
N HIS A 41 -3.14 -8.10 2.55
CA HIS A 41 -3.15 -8.68 1.20
C HIS A 41 -4.46 -8.39 0.46
N LEU A 42 -5.60 -8.50 1.15
CA LEU A 42 -6.90 -8.21 0.56
C LEU A 42 -7.03 -6.73 0.19
N ARG A 43 -6.64 -5.81 1.09
CA ARG A 43 -6.64 -4.36 0.83
C ARG A 43 -5.71 -3.97 -0.32
N LEU A 44 -4.49 -4.52 -0.37
CA LEU A 44 -3.55 -4.25 -1.46
C LEU A 44 -4.03 -4.80 -2.80
N THR A 45 -4.66 -5.97 -2.80
CA THR A 45 -5.26 -6.57 -4.00
C THR A 45 -6.43 -5.72 -4.50
N ALA A 46 -7.30 -5.26 -3.60
CA ALA A 46 -8.39 -4.35 -3.92
C ALA A 46 -7.87 -3.02 -4.48
N ALA A 47 -6.85 -2.43 -3.84
CA ALA A 47 -6.19 -1.21 -4.31
C ALA A 47 -5.57 -1.40 -5.70
N ALA A 48 -4.86 -2.51 -5.93
CA ALA A 48 -4.27 -2.83 -7.22
C ALA A 48 -5.35 -2.97 -8.31
N ASN A 49 -6.44 -3.67 -8.02
CA ASN A 49 -7.56 -3.82 -8.95
C ASN A 49 -8.22 -2.47 -9.28
N LYS A 50 -8.42 -1.61 -8.29
CA LYS A 50 -8.94 -0.24 -8.47
C LYS A 50 -8.00 0.63 -9.29
N LEU A 51 -6.69 0.48 -9.11
CA LEU A 51 -5.69 1.23 -9.88
C LEU A 51 -5.47 0.66 -11.30
N GLY A 52 -6.03 -0.51 -11.62
CA GLY A 52 -5.74 -1.23 -12.87
C GLY A 52 -4.34 -1.83 -12.90
N ALA A 53 -3.73 -2.03 -11.73
CA ALA A 53 -2.42 -2.61 -11.56
C ALA A 53 -2.47 -4.14 -11.64
N ARG A 54 -1.36 -4.72 -12.06
CA ARG A 54 -1.19 -6.18 -12.18
C ARG A 54 -0.44 -6.79 -11.01
N SER A 55 0.21 -5.95 -10.21
CA SER A 55 1.00 -6.35 -9.05
C SER A 55 1.04 -5.21 -8.03
N ARG A 56 1.44 -5.52 -6.80
CA ARG A 56 1.70 -4.51 -5.75
C ARG A 56 2.66 -3.43 -6.24
N THR A 57 3.77 -3.81 -6.87
CA THR A 57 4.75 -2.85 -7.39
C THR A 57 4.15 -1.98 -8.49
N HIS A 58 3.37 -2.57 -9.40
CA HIS A 58 2.68 -1.81 -10.43
C HIS A 58 1.66 -0.83 -9.82
N ALA A 59 0.97 -1.23 -8.75
CA ALA A 59 0.02 -0.36 -8.03
C ALA A 59 0.71 0.83 -7.39
N VAL A 60 1.86 0.60 -6.74
CA VAL A 60 2.69 1.67 -6.16
C VAL A 60 3.14 2.65 -7.25
N VAL A 61 3.67 2.15 -8.37
CA VAL A 61 4.10 3.00 -9.49
C VAL A 61 2.94 3.80 -10.06
N ILE A 62 1.76 3.21 -10.24
CA ILE A 62 0.57 3.92 -10.71
C ILE A 62 0.15 5.00 -9.71
N ALA A 63 0.12 4.69 -8.41
CA ALA A 63 -0.28 5.64 -7.38
C ALA A 63 0.67 6.84 -7.29
N LEU A 64 1.98 6.62 -7.44
CA LEU A 64 2.99 7.68 -7.54
C LEU A 64 2.80 8.52 -8.82
N ARG A 65 2.64 7.86 -9.98
CA ARG A 65 2.44 8.55 -11.27
C ARG A 65 1.15 9.38 -11.30
N ARG A 66 0.09 8.91 -10.64
CA ARG A 66 -1.19 9.61 -10.53
C ARG A 66 -1.23 10.63 -9.37
N ARG A 67 -0.12 10.82 -8.64
CA ARG A 67 -0.03 11.68 -7.44
C ARG A 67 -1.06 11.37 -6.36
N ILE A 68 -1.50 10.11 -6.28
CA ILE A 68 -2.38 9.61 -5.21
C ILE A 68 -1.58 9.45 -3.91
N ILE A 69 -0.32 9.06 -4.06
CA ILE A 69 0.69 9.04 -3.02
C ILE A 69 1.81 9.95 -3.49
N ARG A 70 2.36 10.77 -2.58
CA ARG A 70 3.50 11.62 -2.88
C ARG A 70 4.74 11.10 -2.17
N PHE A 71 5.91 11.36 -2.76
CA PHE A 71 7.19 10.93 -2.19
C PHE A 71 7.49 11.59 -0.84
N ASP A 72 7.02 12.83 -0.62
CA ASP A 72 7.16 13.54 0.66
C ASP A 72 6.37 12.90 1.81
N GLU A 73 5.38 12.08 1.48
CA GLU A 73 4.54 11.38 2.46
C GLU A 73 5.05 9.96 2.75
N LEU A 74 6.09 9.51 2.03
CA LEU A 74 6.70 8.20 2.24
C LEU A 74 7.74 8.30 3.33
N GLU A 75 7.33 7.97 4.56
CA GLU A 75 8.26 7.68 5.64
C GLU A 75 9.04 6.42 5.26
N PRO A 76 10.36 6.50 5.01
CA PRO A 76 11.15 5.30 4.80
C PRO A 76 11.00 4.40 6.03
N PRO A 77 11.12 3.07 5.89
CA PRO A 77 11.26 2.19 7.02
C PRO A 77 12.50 2.66 7.77
N ASP A 78 12.25 3.45 8.82
CA ASP A 78 13.23 3.83 9.80
C ASP A 78 13.89 2.52 10.19
N GLN A 79 15.15 2.37 9.76
CA GLN A 79 15.82 1.09 9.76
C GLN A 79 15.68 0.58 11.17
N GLN A 80 14.90 -0.49 11.35
CA GLN A 80 14.66 -1.06 12.66
C GLN A 80 16.04 -1.45 13.15
N ARG A 81 16.62 -0.55 13.96
CA ARG A 81 17.76 -0.75 14.82
C ARG A 81 17.26 -1.77 15.81
N THR A 82 17.21 -3.03 15.38
CA THR A 82 17.35 -4.15 16.29
C THR A 82 18.79 -4.03 16.77
N ALA A 83 18.96 -3.11 17.72
CA ALA A 83 20.03 -3.19 18.67
C ALA A 83 19.85 -4.50 19.44
N VAL A 84 21.00 -5.13 19.68
CA VAL A 84 21.32 -6.19 20.66
C VAL A 84 20.81 -7.60 20.39
#